data_AF-F9CWN3-F1
#
_entry.id   AF-F9CWN3-F1
#
_cell.length_a   1.000
_cell.length_b   1.000
_cell.length_c   1.000
_cell.angle_alpha   90.00
_cell.angle_beta   90.00
_cell.angle_gamma   90.00
#
_symmetry.space_group_name_H-M   'P 1'
#
loop_
_entity.id
_entity.type
_entity.pdbx_description
1 polymer ?
#
loop_
_entity_poly.entity_id
_entity_poly.type
_entity_poly.pdbx_seq_one_letter_code
_entity_poly.pdbx_strand_id
1 'polypeptide(L)'
;MQVIFTSLLAALIIISIIPASFSQYALLQDESLQIQTENCTDGWYVTGYFLPLESDYSSNVAPVNIDGEWYGFSIDFLNEVKIQGWGKTSFGDFLGWDEQKYYLNSVPLDANDNELIIGTIAVDPKIIKMNSKITIPNSPPPWNEIIFSSNDVGPAIIGKHIDVYTGVGLDARKEAFRITSNDYSICIIDETLYLRQKNILKDSNFNMTKNQEWIQNIFLWYEQNRISEIEALNALKFLIEQQILKVK
;
A
#
# COMPACT_ATOMS: atom_id res chain seq x y z
N MET A 1 -50.10 8.12 -71.43
CA MET A 1 -50.32 8.89 -70.19
C MET A 1 -50.05 7.93 -69.03
N GLN A 2 -48.82 7.76 -68.54
CA GLN A 2 -48.17 8.56 -67.47
C GLN A 2 -49.13 8.72 -66.26
N VAL A 3 -48.82 8.31 -65.03
CA VAL A 3 -47.57 8.51 -64.27
C VAL A 3 -47.36 7.39 -63.25
N ILE A 4 -46.08 7.02 -63.08
CA ILE A 4 -45.48 6.15 -62.08
C ILE A 4 -45.41 6.90 -60.74
N PHE A 5 -45.76 6.26 -59.61
CA PHE A 5 -45.29 6.71 -58.29
C PHE A 5 -44.47 5.62 -57.61
N THR A 6 -43.21 6.00 -57.41
CA THR A 6 -42.08 5.34 -56.78
C THR A 6 -42.16 5.26 -55.26
N SER A 7 -41.22 4.49 -54.70
CA SER A 7 -40.65 4.52 -53.32
C SER A 7 -41.26 3.50 -52.34
N LEU A 8 -40.50 2.77 -51.53
CA LEU A 8 -39.06 2.74 -51.28
C LEU A 8 -38.73 1.34 -50.71
N LEU A 9 -37.81 0.61 -51.33
CA LEU A 9 -37.28 -0.65 -50.80
C LEU A 9 -36.14 -0.30 -49.84
N ALA A 10 -36.39 -0.32 -48.53
CA ALA A 10 -35.33 -0.20 -47.53
C ALA A 10 -34.67 -1.58 -47.35
N ALA A 11 -33.59 -1.82 -48.11
CA ALA A 11 -32.71 -2.96 -47.89
C ALA A 11 -31.88 -2.71 -46.62
N LEU A 12 -32.21 -3.40 -45.54
CA LEU A 12 -31.37 -3.51 -44.35
C LEU A 12 -30.16 -4.38 -44.71
N ILE A 13 -29.06 -3.74 -45.10
CA ILE A 13 -27.74 -4.37 -45.15
C ILE A 13 -27.26 -4.48 -43.70
N ILE A 14 -27.41 -5.66 -43.10
CA ILE A 14 -26.72 -6.01 -41.86
C ILE A 14 -25.25 -6.24 -42.24
N ILE A 15 -24.44 -5.19 -42.14
CA ILE A 15 -22.99 -5.34 -42.17
C ILE A 15 -22.59 -5.90 -40.81
N SER A 16 -22.35 -7.21 -40.75
CA SER A 16 -21.64 -7.83 -39.63
C SER A 16 -20.18 -7.37 -39.68
N ILE A 17 -19.89 -6.23 -39.05
CA ILE A 17 -18.52 -5.83 -38.75
C ILE A 17 -18.11 -6.65 -37.54
N ILE A 18 -17.52 -7.82 -37.77
CA ILE A 18 -16.65 -8.43 -36.76
C ILE A 18 -15.33 -7.68 -36.90
N PRO A 19 -14.92 -6.83 -35.95
CA PRO A 19 -13.58 -6.29 -35.99
C PRO A 19 -12.61 -7.47 -35.79
N ALA A 20 -11.90 -7.82 -36.87
CA ALA A 20 -10.81 -8.81 -36.88
C ALA A 20 -9.60 -8.42 -36.01
N SER A 21 -9.71 -7.36 -35.20
CA SER A 21 -8.71 -6.91 -34.24
C SER A 21 -9.04 -7.31 -32.79
N PHE A 22 -10.22 -7.85 -32.49
CA PHE A 22 -10.56 -8.18 -31.09
C PHE A 22 -9.96 -9.51 -30.59
N SER A 23 -9.37 -10.32 -31.47
CA SER A 23 -8.81 -11.62 -31.09
C SER A 23 -7.35 -11.58 -30.61
N GLN A 24 -6.64 -10.46 -30.76
CA GLN A 24 -5.25 -10.34 -30.27
C GLN A 24 -5.15 -9.61 -28.92
N TYR A 25 -6.15 -8.81 -28.54
CA TYR A 25 -6.16 -8.14 -27.23
C TYR A 25 -6.60 -9.07 -26.08
N ALA A 26 -7.31 -10.16 -26.37
CA ALA A 26 -7.73 -11.14 -25.37
C ALA A 26 -6.62 -12.16 -24.98
N LEU A 27 -5.44 -12.09 -25.59
CA LEU A 27 -4.31 -13.00 -25.30
C LEU A 27 -3.15 -12.33 -24.53
N LEU A 28 -3.31 -11.08 -24.09
CA LEU A 28 -2.29 -10.35 -23.33
C LEU A 28 -2.73 -10.01 -21.89
N GLN A 29 -3.69 -10.76 -21.35
CA GLN A 29 -4.27 -10.47 -20.02
C GLN A 29 -3.97 -11.52 -18.95
N ASP A 30 -2.88 -12.28 -19.11
CA ASP A 30 -2.38 -13.15 -18.03
C ASP A 30 -0.85 -13.24 -18.02
N GLU A 31 -0.19 -12.07 -18.01
CA GLU A 31 1.09 -11.97 -17.30
C GLU A 31 0.81 -11.26 -15.99
N SER A 32 0.23 -11.99 -15.04
CA SER A 32 0.38 -11.62 -13.64
C SER A 32 1.86 -11.40 -13.38
N LEU A 33 2.20 -10.22 -12.86
CA LEU A 33 3.54 -9.85 -12.43
C LEU A 33 3.96 -10.80 -11.31
N GLN A 34 4.42 -12.00 -11.67
CA GLN A 34 5.05 -12.90 -10.72
C GLN A 34 6.38 -12.25 -10.35
N ILE A 35 6.37 -11.49 -9.26
CA ILE A 35 7.58 -11.11 -8.55
C ILE A 35 8.29 -12.43 -8.29
N GLN A 36 9.41 -12.66 -8.99
CA GLN A 36 10.21 -13.86 -8.80
C GLN A 36 10.76 -13.81 -7.38
N THR A 37 10.10 -14.56 -6.51
CA THR A 37 10.45 -14.74 -5.11
C THR A 37 11.38 -15.92 -5.04
N GLU A 38 12.67 -15.66 -4.86
CA GLU A 38 13.63 -16.72 -4.62
C GLU A 38 13.61 -17.01 -3.12
N ASN A 39 13.17 -18.22 -2.74
CA ASN A 39 13.22 -18.74 -1.37
C ASN A 39 12.09 -18.26 -0.46
N CYS A 40 10.87 -18.70 -0.76
CA CYS A 40 9.81 -18.72 0.23
C CYS A 40 10.10 -19.78 1.30
N THR A 41 9.88 -19.44 2.57
CA THR A 41 9.96 -20.39 3.67
C THR A 41 8.73 -20.26 4.56
N ASP A 42 8.22 -21.39 5.03
CA ASP A 42 6.98 -21.45 5.82
C ASP A 42 7.25 -21.50 7.33
N GLY A 43 6.17 -21.44 8.11
CA GLY A 43 6.20 -21.57 9.57
C GLY A 43 6.76 -20.35 10.27
N TRP A 44 6.50 -19.15 9.73
CA TRP A 44 6.85 -17.89 10.36
C TRP A 44 5.75 -17.43 11.31
N TYR A 45 6.18 -17.02 12.50
CA TYR A 45 5.36 -16.21 13.39
C TYR A 45 5.41 -14.77 12.91
N VAL A 46 4.26 -14.22 12.51
CA VAL A 46 4.15 -12.80 12.17
C VAL A 46 3.21 -12.17 13.17
N THR A 47 3.67 -11.08 13.78
CA THR A 47 2.86 -10.17 14.59
C THR A 47 2.74 -8.83 13.88
N GLY A 48 1.87 -7.97 14.38
CA GLY A 48 1.94 -6.55 14.06
C GLY A 48 2.17 -5.73 15.31
N TYR A 49 2.78 -4.57 15.11
CA TYR A 49 2.90 -3.50 16.09
C TYR A 49 2.35 -2.20 15.51
N PHE A 50 2.03 -1.26 16.38
CA PHE A 50 1.37 0.00 16.04
C PHE A 50 1.91 1.11 16.96
N LEU A 51 1.82 2.35 16.53
CA LEU A 51 2.15 3.48 17.43
C LEU A 51 0.87 3.98 18.10
N PRO A 52 0.81 4.08 19.44
CA PRO A 52 -0.30 4.73 20.12
C PRO A 52 -0.48 6.17 19.62
N LEU A 53 -1.75 6.56 19.48
CA LEU A 53 -2.13 7.95 19.27
C LEU A 53 -2.64 8.49 20.60
N GLU A 54 -2.07 9.59 21.10
CA GLU A 54 -2.40 10.12 22.43
C GLU A 54 -3.91 10.36 22.62
N SER A 55 -4.60 10.85 21.57
CA SER A 55 -6.04 11.11 21.62
C SER A 55 -6.91 9.88 21.84
N ASP A 56 -6.36 8.67 21.68
CA ASP A 56 -7.06 7.42 21.96
C ASP A 56 -7.11 7.09 23.47
N TYR A 57 -6.41 7.87 24.30
CA TYR A 57 -6.27 7.65 25.73
C TYR A 57 -6.84 8.82 26.53
N SER A 58 -7.52 8.52 27.64
CA SER A 58 -8.18 9.52 28.50
C SER A 58 -7.82 9.35 29.99
N SER A 59 -6.70 8.70 30.28
CA SER A 59 -6.22 8.46 31.64
C SER A 59 -5.66 9.73 32.30
N ASN A 60 -5.31 9.63 33.58
CA ASN A 60 -4.62 10.71 34.28
C ASN A 60 -3.32 11.10 33.56
N VAL A 61 -2.95 12.36 33.67
CA VAL A 61 -1.76 12.91 33.03
C VAL A 61 -0.56 12.82 33.98
N ALA A 62 0.59 12.38 33.46
CA ALA A 62 1.87 12.43 34.15
C ALA A 62 2.80 13.48 33.53
N PRO A 63 3.56 14.23 34.35
CA PRO A 63 4.55 15.17 33.85
C PRO A 63 5.79 14.41 33.34
N VAL A 64 6.26 14.79 32.16
CA VAL A 64 7.48 14.26 31.53
C VAL A 64 8.40 15.44 31.21
N ASN A 65 9.67 15.34 31.61
CA ASN A 65 10.67 16.33 31.25
C ASN A 65 11.42 15.86 29.99
N ILE A 66 11.42 16.69 28.96
CA ILE A 66 12.13 16.45 27.68
C ILE A 66 12.97 17.69 27.42
N ASP A 67 14.30 17.52 27.39
CA ASP A 67 15.27 18.59 27.15
C ASP A 67 15.07 19.86 28.03
N GLY A 68 14.62 19.68 29.27
CA GLY A 68 14.39 20.77 30.23
C GLY A 68 12.98 21.35 30.20
N GLU A 69 12.15 20.97 29.23
CA GLU A 69 10.75 21.37 29.13
C GLU A 69 9.81 20.32 29.71
N TRP A 70 8.71 20.76 30.34
CA TRP A 70 7.74 19.87 30.96
C TRP A 70 6.50 19.71 30.09
N TYR A 71 6.20 18.46 29.75
CA TYR A 71 5.03 18.04 29.00
C TYR A 71 4.11 17.22 29.89
N GLY A 72 2.81 17.25 29.63
CA GLY A 72 1.83 16.40 30.28
C GLY A 72 1.26 15.41 29.28
N PHE A 73 1.44 14.11 29.54
CA PHE A 73 0.87 13.05 28.71
C PHE A 73 0.03 12.07 29.53
N SER A 74 -0.99 11.49 28.90
CA SER A 74 -1.78 10.39 29.49
C SER A 74 -0.87 9.23 29.93
N ILE A 75 -1.05 8.73 31.15
CA ILE A 75 -0.24 7.62 31.71
C ILE A 75 -0.35 6.36 30.84
N ASP A 76 -1.54 6.01 30.39
CA ASP A 76 -1.74 4.84 29.54
C ASP A 76 -1.07 5.00 28.16
N PHE A 77 -1.06 6.22 27.62
CA PHE A 77 -0.30 6.53 26.40
C PHE A 77 1.20 6.35 26.65
N LEU A 78 1.73 6.88 27.76
CA LEU A 78 3.14 6.72 28.12
C LEU A 78 3.54 5.26 28.32
N ASN A 79 2.67 4.44 28.90
CA ASN A 79 2.90 3.00 29.06
C ASN A 79 2.95 2.29 27.71
N GLU A 80 2.04 2.64 26.79
CA GLU A 80 2.05 2.07 25.45
C GLU A 80 3.28 2.52 24.65
N VAL A 81 3.70 3.79 24.75
CA VAL A 81 4.94 4.29 24.12
C VAL A 81 6.17 3.49 24.56
N LYS A 82 6.25 3.12 25.85
CA LYS A 82 7.35 2.28 26.35
C LYS A 82 7.38 0.87 25.76
N ILE A 83 6.23 0.35 25.33
CA ILE A 83 6.09 -0.97 24.74
C ILE A 83 6.37 -0.90 23.23
N GLN A 84 5.77 0.08 22.55
CA GLN A 84 5.81 0.23 21.09
C GLN A 84 7.04 1.01 20.59
N GLY A 85 7.79 1.65 21.49
CA GLY A 85 8.96 2.49 21.19
C GLY A 85 8.61 3.94 20.85
N TRP A 86 7.50 4.16 20.14
CA TRP A 86 7.04 5.48 19.71
C TRP A 86 5.55 5.70 19.96
N GLY A 87 5.11 6.95 20.00
CA GLY A 87 3.68 7.30 19.98
C GLY A 87 3.43 8.70 19.45
N LYS A 88 2.33 8.90 18.74
CA LYS A 88 1.95 10.20 18.18
C LYS A 88 1.25 11.05 19.24
N THR A 89 1.81 12.20 19.56
CA THR A 89 1.26 13.16 20.51
C THR A 89 0.10 13.95 19.90
N SER A 90 -0.72 14.57 20.75
CA SER A 90 -1.77 15.51 20.38
C SER A 90 -1.25 16.81 19.75
N PHE A 91 0.03 17.13 19.95
CA PHE A 91 0.71 18.28 19.35
C PHE A 91 1.17 18.03 17.91
N GLY A 92 1.19 16.78 17.46
CA GLY A 92 1.57 16.37 16.10
C GLY A 92 2.93 15.67 16.01
N ASP A 93 3.81 15.90 16.98
CA ASP A 93 5.12 15.23 17.10
C ASP A 93 4.97 13.78 17.61
N PHE A 94 6.05 13.02 17.49
CA PHE A 94 6.19 11.67 18.01
C PHE A 94 7.06 11.65 19.27
N LEU A 95 6.50 11.09 20.34
CA LEU A 95 7.19 10.80 21.58
C LEU A 95 7.88 9.44 21.47
N GLY A 96 9.21 9.43 21.53
CA GLY A 96 10.04 8.22 21.56
C GLY A 96 10.42 7.86 22.99
N TRP A 97 10.66 6.57 23.22
CA TRP A 97 11.20 6.04 24.48
C TRP A 97 12.42 5.16 24.20
N ASP A 98 13.59 5.63 24.63
CA ASP A 98 14.85 4.89 24.52
C ASP A 98 15.74 5.18 25.73
N GLU A 99 16.58 4.20 26.12
CA GLU A 99 17.51 4.30 27.25
C GLU A 99 16.91 4.91 28.54
N GLN A 100 15.65 4.58 28.83
CA GLN A 100 14.88 5.09 29.96
C GLN A 100 14.59 6.61 29.93
N LYS A 101 14.62 7.21 28.74
CA LYS A 101 14.36 8.63 28.52
C LYS A 101 13.35 8.83 27.41
N TYR A 102 12.60 9.92 27.54
CA TYR A 102 11.71 10.41 26.50
C TYR A 102 12.42 11.45 25.64
N TYR A 103 12.09 11.44 24.36
CA TYR A 103 12.54 12.45 23.39
C TYR A 103 11.44 12.69 22.36
N LEU A 104 11.47 13.84 21.70
CA LEU A 104 10.52 14.19 20.65
C LEU A 104 11.19 14.15 19.28
N ASN A 105 10.42 13.74 18.27
CA ASN A 105 10.80 13.85 16.89
C ASN A 105 9.58 14.17 16.03
N SER A 106 9.77 14.91 14.94
CA SER A 106 8.73 15.19 13.95
C SER A 106 8.19 13.93 13.26
N VAL A 107 9.00 12.86 13.20
CA VAL A 107 8.66 11.57 12.62
C VAL A 107 9.16 10.43 13.52
N PRO A 108 8.47 9.27 13.56
CA PRO A 108 9.00 8.09 14.24
C PRO A 108 10.14 7.51 13.42
N LEU A 109 11.14 6.93 14.08
CA LEU A 109 12.31 6.36 13.41
C LEU A 109 12.37 4.85 13.52
N ASP A 110 12.87 4.20 12.46
CA ASP A 110 13.28 2.80 12.47
C ASP A 110 14.68 2.63 13.08
N ALA A 111 15.13 1.38 13.22
CA ALA A 111 16.46 1.06 13.77
C ALA A 111 17.66 1.63 12.98
N ASN A 112 17.45 2.22 11.80
CA ASN A 112 18.48 2.88 10.99
C ASN A 112 18.32 4.41 10.95
N ASP A 113 17.57 4.99 11.88
CA ASP A 113 17.28 6.43 11.97
C ASP A 113 16.53 6.99 10.75
N ASN A 114 15.84 6.15 9.96
CA ASN A 114 14.95 6.61 8.87
C ASN A 114 13.51 6.69 9.37
N GLU A 115 12.67 7.44 8.65
CA GLU A 115 11.24 7.49 8.97
C GLU A 115 10.60 6.10 8.95
N LEU A 116 9.93 5.76 10.05
CA LEU A 116 9.16 4.53 10.18
C LEU A 116 7.84 4.65 9.41
N ILE A 117 7.74 3.93 8.30
CA ILE A 117 6.57 3.94 7.40
C ILE A 117 5.91 2.56 7.33
N ILE A 118 4.61 2.53 7.03
CA ILE A 118 3.87 1.28 6.80
C ILE A 118 4.59 0.43 5.75
N GLY A 119 4.79 -0.85 6.07
CA GLY A 119 5.61 -1.76 5.27
C GLY A 119 7.03 -1.96 5.80
N THR A 120 7.46 -1.18 6.79
CA THR A 120 8.63 -1.53 7.60
C THR A 120 8.31 -2.72 8.50
N ILE A 121 9.27 -3.63 8.64
CA ILE A 121 9.16 -4.79 9.51
C ILE A 121 10.39 -4.89 10.42
N ALA A 122 10.16 -5.34 11.64
CA ALA A 122 11.22 -5.80 12.53
C ALA A 122 11.52 -7.27 12.26
N VAL A 123 12.81 -7.63 12.20
CA VAL A 123 13.28 -9.00 11.94
C VAL A 123 14.40 -9.40 12.88
N ASP A 124 14.70 -10.70 12.95
CA ASP A 124 15.99 -11.19 13.46
C ASP A 124 17.07 -11.06 12.35
N PRO A 125 18.08 -10.18 12.52
CA PRO A 125 19.11 -9.96 11.50
C PRO A 125 19.98 -11.19 11.19
N LYS A 126 19.95 -12.21 12.05
CA LYS A 126 20.66 -13.48 11.84
C LYS A 126 19.94 -14.38 10.84
N ILE A 127 18.63 -14.17 10.63
CA ILE A 127 17.80 -14.97 9.73
C ILE A 127 17.48 -14.18 8.45
N ILE A 128 17.04 -12.93 8.58
CA ILE A 128 16.78 -12.03 7.45
C ILE A 128 17.78 -10.88 7.52
N LYS A 129 18.57 -10.70 6.47
CA LYS A 129 19.53 -9.59 6.42
C LYS A 129 18.77 -8.25 6.42
N MET A 130 19.24 -7.29 7.21
CA MET A 130 18.72 -5.91 7.19
C MET A 130 18.69 -5.32 5.77
N ASN A 131 17.70 -4.48 5.51
CA ASN A 131 17.41 -3.82 4.24
C ASN A 131 16.94 -4.76 3.11
N SER A 132 16.70 -6.05 3.40
CA SER A 132 16.09 -6.97 2.43
C SER A 132 14.62 -6.61 2.19
N LYS A 133 14.17 -6.85 0.96
CA LYS A 133 12.75 -6.77 0.58
C LYS A 133 12.10 -8.14 0.67
N ILE A 134 10.91 -8.21 1.25
CA ILE A 134 10.17 -9.47 1.38
C ILE A 134 8.68 -9.29 1.04
N THR A 135 7.98 -10.39 0.80
CA THR A 135 6.51 -10.45 0.77
C THR A 135 5.99 -11.51 1.73
N ILE A 136 4.74 -11.33 2.17
CA ILE A 136 4.00 -12.27 3.02
C ILE A 136 2.73 -12.71 2.26
N PRO A 137 2.85 -13.55 1.21
CA PRO A 137 1.77 -13.76 0.22
C PRO A 137 0.48 -14.34 0.81
N ASN A 138 0.57 -15.12 1.88
CA ASN A 138 -0.60 -15.70 2.55
C ASN A 138 -1.12 -14.84 3.72
N SER A 139 -0.65 -13.59 3.86
CA SER A 139 -1.24 -12.65 4.81
C SER A 139 -2.62 -12.14 4.36
N PRO A 140 -3.47 -11.69 5.30
CA PRO A 140 -4.74 -11.09 4.92
C PRO A 140 -4.56 -9.77 4.14
N PRO A 141 -5.40 -9.47 3.14
CA PRO A 141 -5.38 -8.15 2.48
C PRO A 141 -5.51 -6.98 3.47
N PRO A 142 -4.83 -5.84 3.23
CA PRO A 142 -3.97 -5.56 2.07
C PRO A 142 -2.51 -6.06 2.21
N TRP A 143 -2.16 -6.72 3.31
CA TRP A 143 -0.78 -7.05 3.67
C TRP A 143 -0.10 -8.03 2.71
N ASN A 144 -0.87 -8.86 2.00
CA ASN A 144 -0.35 -9.80 1.01
C ASN A 144 0.16 -9.14 -0.27
N GLU A 145 -0.21 -7.89 -0.51
CA GLU A 145 0.18 -7.12 -1.69
C GLU A 145 1.36 -6.18 -1.42
N ILE A 146 1.82 -6.10 -0.17
CA ILE A 146 2.88 -5.19 0.25
C ILE A 146 4.25 -5.83 0.08
N ILE A 147 5.19 -5.04 -0.45
CA ILE A 147 6.63 -5.33 -0.37
C ILE A 147 7.16 -4.69 0.90
N PHE A 148 7.54 -5.53 1.85
CA PHE A 148 8.04 -5.10 3.14
C PHE A 148 9.55 -4.84 3.11
N SER A 149 10.00 -3.97 4.01
CA SER A 149 11.42 -3.61 4.17
C SER A 149 11.90 -3.97 5.57
N SER A 150 12.90 -4.85 5.66
CA SER A 150 13.52 -5.29 6.93
C SER A 150 14.48 -4.24 7.49
N ASN A 151 13.92 -3.09 7.88
CA ASN A 151 14.68 -1.93 8.33
C ASN A 151 14.66 -1.76 9.85
N ASP A 152 13.88 -2.56 10.58
CA ASP A 152 13.72 -2.44 12.01
C ASP A 152 14.16 -3.70 12.75
N VAL A 153 14.33 -3.59 14.07
CA VAL A 153 14.64 -4.71 14.97
C VAL A 153 13.89 -4.56 16.28
N GLY A 154 13.61 -5.66 16.95
CA GLY A 154 13.03 -5.64 18.29
C GLY A 154 13.65 -6.71 19.18
N PRO A 155 13.79 -6.47 20.50
CA PRO A 155 14.43 -7.42 21.40
C PRO A 155 13.68 -8.76 21.53
N ALA A 156 12.39 -8.78 21.22
CA ALA A 156 11.55 -9.98 21.21
C ALA A 156 11.52 -10.69 19.84
N ILE A 157 12.07 -10.08 18.79
CA ILE A 157 11.99 -10.59 17.42
C ILE A 157 13.19 -11.49 17.15
N ILE A 158 13.02 -12.78 17.44
CA ILE A 158 14.10 -13.78 17.43
C ILE A 158 13.68 -14.99 16.58
N GLY A 159 14.57 -15.45 15.69
CA GLY A 159 14.34 -16.60 14.83
C GLY A 159 13.34 -16.30 13.71
N LYS A 160 12.42 -17.24 13.44
CA LYS A 160 11.35 -17.08 12.44
C LYS A 160 10.19 -16.24 12.98
N HIS A 161 10.50 -15.02 13.40
CA HIS A 161 9.54 -14.03 13.89
C HIS A 161 9.73 -12.72 13.12
N ILE A 162 8.64 -12.15 12.63
CA ILE A 162 8.57 -10.82 12.02
C ILE A 162 7.51 -10.01 12.76
N ASP A 163 7.79 -8.73 13.00
CA ASP A 163 6.80 -7.77 13.49
C ASP A 163 6.52 -6.71 12.44
N VAL A 164 5.27 -6.58 12.02
CA VAL A 164 4.86 -5.68 10.94
C VAL A 164 4.38 -4.36 11.51
N TYR A 165 4.96 -3.25 11.04
CA TYR A 165 4.45 -1.93 11.40
C TYR A 165 3.13 -1.65 10.69
N THR A 166 2.05 -1.52 11.46
CA THR A 166 0.69 -1.39 10.94
C THR A 166 0.16 0.04 10.89
N GLY A 167 0.90 1.00 11.45
CA GLY A 167 0.53 2.42 11.46
C GLY A 167 0.23 2.97 12.87
N VAL A 168 -0.61 4.00 12.92
CA VAL A 168 -0.85 4.80 14.12
C VAL A 168 -2.31 4.66 14.61
N GLY A 169 -2.49 4.56 15.92
CA GLY A 169 -3.80 4.61 16.60
C GLY A 169 -4.55 3.28 16.63
N LEU A 170 -5.79 3.32 17.12
CA LEU A 170 -6.61 2.13 17.38
C LEU A 170 -6.92 1.28 16.14
N ASP A 171 -7.01 1.86 14.94
CA ASP A 171 -7.26 1.06 13.73
C ASP A 171 -6.01 0.28 13.30
N ALA A 172 -4.82 0.87 13.41
CA ALA A 172 -3.57 0.14 13.24
C ALA A 172 -3.43 -0.98 14.29
N ARG A 173 -3.82 -0.71 15.54
CA ARG A 173 -3.86 -1.75 16.58
C ARG A 173 -4.75 -2.94 16.21
N LYS A 174 -5.94 -2.70 15.63
CA LYS A 174 -6.82 -3.79 15.18
C LYS A 174 -6.15 -4.60 14.06
N GLU A 175 -5.49 -3.92 13.14
CA GLU A 175 -4.73 -4.58 12.07
C GLU A 175 -3.57 -5.42 12.60
N ALA A 176 -2.81 -4.89 13.56
CA ALA A 176 -1.73 -5.61 14.24
C ALA A 176 -2.21 -6.94 14.84
N PHE A 177 -3.36 -6.93 15.51
CA PHE A 177 -3.96 -8.16 16.03
C PHE A 177 -4.49 -9.07 14.92
N ARG A 178 -5.11 -8.51 13.88
CA ARG A 178 -5.71 -9.27 12.79
C ARG A 178 -4.69 -10.07 11.99
N ILE A 179 -3.49 -9.52 11.80
CA ILE A 179 -2.43 -10.20 11.05
C ILE A 179 -1.64 -11.20 11.88
N THR A 180 -1.84 -11.27 13.20
CA THR A 180 -1.01 -12.13 14.06
C THR A 180 -1.31 -13.63 13.85
N SER A 181 -0.32 -14.42 13.40
CA SER A 181 -0.43 -15.88 13.20
C SER A 181 0.94 -16.57 13.13
N ASN A 182 0.97 -17.89 13.31
CA ASN A 182 2.18 -18.74 13.29
C ASN A 182 2.42 -19.48 11.96
N ASP A 183 1.62 -19.19 10.93
CA ASP A 183 1.58 -20.00 9.71
C ASP A 183 1.72 -19.14 8.45
N TYR A 184 2.66 -18.20 8.47
CA TYR A 184 2.98 -17.42 7.28
C TYR A 184 4.16 -17.97 6.49
N SER A 185 4.06 -17.79 5.17
CA SER A 185 5.14 -17.97 4.22
C SER A 185 5.81 -16.62 4.02
N ILE A 186 7.14 -16.59 4.13
CA ILE A 186 7.94 -15.39 3.88
C ILE A 186 8.81 -15.63 2.67
N CYS A 187 8.69 -14.73 1.69
CA CYS A 187 9.41 -14.79 0.44
C CYS A 187 10.38 -13.61 0.32
N ILE A 188 11.68 -13.89 0.19
CA ILE A 188 12.68 -12.86 -0.04
C ILE A 188 12.67 -12.48 -1.52
N ILE A 189 12.69 -11.18 -1.79
CA ILE A 189 12.79 -10.64 -3.15
C ILE A 189 14.26 -10.44 -3.48
N ASP A 190 14.72 -11.03 -4.58
CA ASP A 190 16.02 -10.67 -5.15
C ASP A 190 15.92 -9.27 -5.79
N GLU A 191 16.56 -8.29 -5.15
CA GLU A 191 16.58 -6.91 -5.63
C GLU A 191 17.15 -6.76 -7.04
N THR A 192 18.09 -7.62 -7.46
CA THR A 192 18.66 -7.58 -8.80
C THR A 192 17.64 -7.98 -9.86
N LEU A 193 16.83 -9.01 -9.58
CA LEU A 193 15.73 -9.44 -10.43
C LEU A 193 14.59 -8.42 -10.42
N TYR A 194 14.24 -7.90 -9.24
CA TYR A 194 13.18 -6.90 -9.10
C TYR A 194 13.50 -5.61 -9.86
N LEU A 195 14.72 -5.07 -9.71
CA LEU A 195 15.14 -3.86 -10.43
C LEU A 195 15.22 -4.10 -11.94
N ARG A 196 15.67 -5.29 -12.37
CA ARG A 196 15.67 -5.67 -13.78
C ARG A 196 14.26 -5.70 -14.35
N GLN A 197 13.32 -6.34 -13.65
CA GLN A 197 11.92 -6.41 -14.09
C GLN A 197 11.26 -5.04 -14.10
N LYS A 198 11.50 -4.21 -13.06
CA LYS A 198 11.02 -2.83 -13.00
C LYS A 198 11.56 -1.97 -14.14
N ASN A 199 12.83 -2.14 -14.50
CA ASN A 199 13.43 -1.43 -15.64
C ASN A 199 12.85 -1.92 -16.98
N ILE A 200 12.64 -3.22 -17.15
CA ILE A 200 11.95 -3.77 -18.32
C ILE A 200 10.53 -3.19 -18.45
N LEU A 201 9.76 -3.11 -17.36
CA LEU A 201 8.43 -2.49 -17.35
C LEU A 201 8.46 -0.99 -17.65
N LYS A 202 9.49 -0.29 -17.16
CA LYS A 202 9.70 1.13 -17.43
C LYS A 202 10.06 1.37 -18.90
N ASP A 203 10.84 0.47 -19.49
CA ASP A 203 11.23 0.52 -20.90
C ASP A 203 10.10 0.05 -21.83
N SER A 204 9.22 -0.84 -21.38
CA SER A 204 7.99 -1.20 -22.12
C SER A 204 6.92 -0.11 -22.07
N ASN A 205 6.97 0.78 -21.07
CA ASN A 205 6.11 1.97 -20.97
C ASN A 205 6.67 3.20 -21.70
N PHE A 206 7.59 3.01 -22.66
CA PHE A 206 8.20 4.10 -23.44
C PHE A 206 7.24 4.66 -24.51
N ASN A 207 6.30 5.50 -24.09
CA ASN A 207 5.89 6.81 -24.64
C ASN A 207 4.48 7.17 -24.15
N MET A 208 4.36 7.52 -22.87
CA MET A 208 3.15 8.19 -22.39
C MET A 208 3.58 9.33 -21.48
N THR A 209 3.31 10.56 -21.90
CA THR A 209 3.68 11.75 -21.12
C THR A 209 2.87 11.75 -19.81
N LYS A 210 3.51 12.20 -18.73
CA LYS A 210 3.03 12.32 -17.34
C LYS A 210 1.58 12.84 -17.17
N ASN A 211 1.01 13.45 -18.20
CA ASN A 211 -0.38 13.92 -18.23
C ASN A 211 -1.44 12.81 -18.48
N GLN A 212 -1.05 11.55 -18.75
CA GLN A 212 -1.98 10.49 -19.15
C GLN A 212 -2.25 9.40 -18.09
N GLU A 213 -1.48 9.33 -17.00
CA GLU A 213 -1.67 8.27 -15.97
C GLU A 213 -3.02 8.39 -15.25
N TRP A 214 -3.42 9.58 -14.81
CA TRP A 214 -4.71 9.76 -14.11
C TRP A 214 -5.92 9.50 -15.02
N ILE A 215 -5.77 9.69 -16.34
CA ILE A 215 -6.84 9.48 -17.34
C ILE A 215 -7.16 7.99 -17.47
N GLN A 216 -6.15 7.13 -17.48
CA GLN A 216 -6.33 5.67 -17.56
C GLN A 216 -6.81 5.08 -16.23
N ASN A 217 -6.42 5.69 -15.10
CA ASN A 217 -6.77 5.21 -13.78
C ASN A 217 -8.26 5.37 -13.43
N ILE A 218 -9.02 6.25 -14.10
CA ILE A 218 -10.46 6.42 -13.83
C ILE A 218 -11.22 5.09 -14.02
N PHE A 219 -10.91 4.34 -15.07
CA PHE A 219 -11.58 3.07 -15.35
C PHE A 219 -11.14 1.96 -14.39
N LEU A 220 -9.84 1.93 -14.06
CA LEU A 220 -9.29 0.98 -13.08
C LEU A 220 -9.86 1.22 -11.67
N TRP A 221 -9.99 2.49 -11.26
CA TRP A 221 -10.58 2.86 -9.98
C TRP A 221 -12.07 2.56 -9.93
N TYR A 222 -12.79 2.71 -11.05
CA TYR A 222 -14.19 2.31 -11.14
C TYR A 222 -14.34 0.78 -11.02
N GLU A 223 -13.52 0.01 -11.74
CA GLU A 223 -13.50 -1.46 -11.64
C GLU A 223 -13.18 -1.95 -10.22
N GLN A 224 -12.27 -1.26 -9.52
CA GLN A 224 -11.88 -1.57 -8.14
C GLN A 224 -12.87 -1.01 -7.08
N ASN A 225 -14.02 -0.46 -7.47
CA ASN A 225 -14.98 0.20 -6.58
C ASN A 225 -14.35 1.32 -5.70
N ARG A 226 -13.26 1.95 -6.16
CA ARG A 226 -12.60 3.06 -5.46
C ARG A 226 -13.27 4.40 -5.74
N ILE A 227 -14.02 4.50 -6.83
CA ILE A 227 -14.88 5.63 -7.17
C ILE A 227 -16.25 5.11 -7.57
N SER A 228 -17.29 5.90 -7.30
CA SER A 228 -18.66 5.62 -7.70
C SER A 228 -18.87 5.81 -9.21
N GLU A 229 -19.95 5.24 -9.75
CA GLU A 229 -20.36 5.45 -11.14
C GLU A 229 -20.55 6.94 -11.47
N ILE A 230 -21.08 7.72 -10.53
CA ILE A 230 -21.26 9.17 -10.69
C ILE A 230 -19.91 9.90 -10.80
N GLU A 231 -18.93 9.52 -9.99
CA GLU A 231 -17.57 10.09 -10.05
C GLU A 231 -16.86 9.70 -11.36
N ALA A 232 -17.03 8.46 -11.81
CA ALA A 232 -16.51 8.02 -13.11
C ALA A 232 -17.12 8.80 -14.28
N LEU A 233 -18.45 8.98 -14.29
CA LEU A 233 -19.16 9.76 -15.31
C LEU A 233 -18.79 11.25 -15.30
N ASN A 234 -18.62 11.85 -14.12
CA ASN A 234 -18.17 13.24 -13.99
C ASN A 234 -16.74 13.41 -14.51
N ALA A 235 -15.85 12.46 -14.23
CA ALA A 235 -14.49 12.48 -14.75
C ALA A 235 -14.47 12.35 -16.28
N LEU A 236 -15.30 11.47 -16.86
CA LEU A 236 -15.45 11.35 -18.31
C LEU A 236 -15.98 12.62 -18.96
N LYS A 237 -16.99 13.24 -18.35
CA LYS A 237 -17.53 14.53 -18.80
C LYS A 237 -16.44 15.60 -18.83
N PHE A 238 -15.66 15.71 -17.75
CA PHE A 238 -14.53 16.65 -17.68
C PHE A 238 -13.51 16.40 -18.81
N LEU A 239 -13.14 15.15 -19.07
CA LEU A 239 -12.19 14.79 -20.13
C LEU A 239 -12.68 15.18 -21.53
N ILE A 240 -13.98 15.04 -21.78
CA ILE A 240 -14.60 15.43 -23.05
C ILE A 240 -14.65 16.96 -23.19
N GLU A 241 -15.06 17.67 -22.13
CA GLU A 241 -15.13 19.14 -22.11
C GLU A 241 -13.75 19.79 -22.31
N GLN A 242 -12.70 19.20 -21.73
CA GLN A 242 -11.32 19.66 -21.91
C GLN A 242 -10.70 19.23 -23.26
N GLN A 243 -11.47 18.58 -24.13
CA GLN A 243 -11.01 18.01 -25.41
C GLN A 243 -9.84 17.02 -25.29
N ILE A 244 -9.66 16.44 -24.11
CA ILE A 244 -8.66 15.41 -23.83
C ILE A 244 -9.12 14.07 -24.41
N LEU A 245 -10.43 13.79 -24.30
CA LEU A 245 -11.08 12.62 -24.90
C LEU A 245 -12.04 13.09 -26.01
N LYS A 246 -11.91 12.53 -27.22
CA LYS A 246 -12.79 12.82 -28.35
C LYS A 246 -13.74 11.65 -28.56
N VAL A 247 -15.03 11.88 -28.33
CA VAL A 247 -16.09 10.94 -28.70
C VAL A 247 -16.44 11.20 -30.17
N LYS A 248 -16.36 10.17 -31.01
CA LYS A 248 -16.84 10.19 -32.41
C LYS A 248 -18.19 9.55 -32.50
#